data_AF-A0A9X3UKF7-F1
#
_entry.id   AF-A0A9X3UKF7-F1
#
_cell.length_a   1.000
_cell.length_b   1.000
_cell.length_c   1.000
_cell.angle_alpha   90.00
_cell.angle_beta   90.00
_cell.angle_gamma   90.00
#
_symmetry.space_group_name_H-M   'P 1'
#
loop_
_entity.id
_entity.type
_entity.pdbx_description
1 polymer ?
#
loop_
_entity_poly.entity_id
_entity_poly.type
_entity_poly.pdbx_seq_one_letter_code
_entity_poly.pdbx_strand_id
1 'polypeptide(L)'
;MHIEPGVVDGAKLALSYATAAGAGGLMLKMAFDDVKSNGGVAALAIRSVATTVLVFSFFEIFPHFPVGVSEVHFILGATLYLVFGAGPAAIGLALGLLAQGVFFAPFDLPQYGMNLTTLVLPLFAVSLLARKIIPSHTAYKDVSYKQALALSTTYQGGIVVWVAFWAFYGGGFGAENLAQIGTFGIAYMSVIILEPVLDLGILAIAKNWDNLKDSRLFNRRLYSAHA
;
A
#
# COMPACT_ATOMS: atom_id res chain seq x y z
N MET A 1 -2.34 1.48 10.84
CA MET A 1 -2.04 2.42 9.75
C MET A 1 -2.85 3.68 9.98
N HIS A 2 -4.03 3.56 10.60
CA HIS A 2 -4.66 4.61 11.39
C HIS A 2 -3.71 5.09 12.48
N ILE A 3 -3.29 6.35 12.42
CA ILE A 3 -2.67 7.03 13.56
C ILE A 3 -3.81 7.31 14.56
N GLU A 4 -3.59 7.09 15.85
CA GLU A 4 -4.64 7.33 16.84
C GLU A 4 -4.96 8.83 16.98
N PRO A 5 -6.24 9.22 17.13
CA PRO A 5 -6.61 10.60 17.42
C PRO A 5 -5.86 11.13 18.64
N GLY A 6 -5.24 12.31 18.53
CA GLY A 6 -4.43 12.92 19.59
C GLY A 6 -2.91 12.77 19.42
N VAL A 7 -2.42 11.93 18.50
CA VAL A 7 -0.98 11.83 18.23
C VAL A 7 -0.48 13.08 17.51
N VAL A 8 -1.23 13.61 16.53
CA VAL A 8 -0.89 14.83 15.79
C VAL A 8 -2.10 15.77 15.76
N ASP A 9 -2.04 16.85 16.55
CA ASP A 9 -3.14 17.80 16.68
C ASP A 9 -2.81 19.23 16.23
N GLY A 10 -3.86 19.98 15.92
CA GLY A 10 -3.80 21.42 15.68
C GLY A 10 -2.87 21.79 14.51
N ALA A 11 -1.92 22.68 14.75
CA ALA A 11 -0.99 23.18 13.72
C ALA A 11 -0.14 22.07 13.09
N LYS A 12 0.09 20.96 13.79
CA LYS A 12 0.88 19.84 13.28
C LYS A 12 0.17 19.07 12.14
N LEU A 13 -1.16 19.14 12.07
CA LEU A 13 -1.90 18.58 10.94
C LEU A 13 -1.60 19.29 9.62
N ALA A 14 -1.08 20.53 9.63
CA ALA A 14 -0.70 21.22 8.39
C ALA A 14 0.31 20.41 7.54
N LEU A 15 1.23 19.70 8.20
CA LEU A 15 2.20 18.85 7.52
C LEU A 15 1.54 17.63 6.85
N SER A 16 0.43 17.12 7.41
CA SER A 16 -0.31 16.01 6.82
C SER A 16 -0.91 16.42 5.48
N TYR A 17 -1.49 17.61 5.38
CA TYR A 17 -2.02 18.11 4.11
C TYR A 17 -0.92 18.34 3.08
N ALA A 18 0.23 18.90 3.49
CA ALA A 18 1.35 19.11 2.58
C ALA A 18 1.93 17.80 2.05
N THR A 19 2.13 16.81 2.92
CA THR A 19 2.62 15.48 2.51
C THR A 19 1.57 14.70 1.73
N ALA A 20 0.29 14.85 2.05
CA ALA A 20 -0.82 14.28 1.28
C ALA A 20 -0.90 14.87 -0.13
N ALA A 21 -0.63 16.17 -0.32
CA ALA A 21 -0.53 16.76 -1.65
C ALA A 21 0.62 16.14 -2.45
N GLY A 22 1.78 15.91 -1.82
CA GLY A 22 2.90 15.18 -2.42
C GLY A 22 2.53 13.73 -2.79
N ALA A 23 1.90 13.00 -1.88
CA ALA A 23 1.40 11.65 -2.12
C ALA A 23 0.37 11.61 -3.25
N GLY A 24 -0.54 12.59 -3.31
CA GLY A 24 -1.50 12.77 -4.39
C GLY A 24 -0.83 13.02 -5.74
N GLY A 25 0.24 13.84 -5.78
CA GLY A 25 1.05 14.03 -6.97
C GLY A 25 1.72 12.73 -7.44
N LEU A 26 2.26 11.93 -6.52
CA LEU A 26 2.83 10.62 -6.84
C LEU A 26 1.77 9.63 -7.32
N MET A 27 0.59 9.62 -6.71
CA MET A 27 -0.55 8.82 -7.15
C MET A 27 -0.96 9.18 -8.58
N LEU A 28 -1.10 10.48 -8.89
CA LEU A 28 -1.41 10.95 -10.25
C LEU A 28 -0.33 10.54 -11.25
N LYS A 29 0.95 10.65 -10.86
CA LYS A 29 2.08 10.22 -11.69
C LYS A 29 2.03 8.71 -11.97
N MET A 30 1.77 7.88 -10.96
CA MET A 30 1.62 6.43 -11.13
C MET A 30 0.41 6.07 -12.00
N ALA A 31 -0.72 6.77 -11.83
CA ALA A 31 -1.91 6.60 -12.66
C ALA A 31 -1.63 6.97 -14.12
N PHE A 32 -0.92 8.07 -14.36
CA PHE A 32 -0.53 8.50 -15.70
C PHE A 32 0.43 7.52 -16.39
N ASP A 33 1.44 7.02 -15.66
CA ASP A 33 2.36 5.98 -16.15
C ASP A 33 1.58 4.72 -16.55
N ASP A 34 0.58 4.31 -15.75
CA ASP A 34 -0.26 3.15 -16.04
C ASP A 34 -1.22 3.38 -17.23
N VAL A 35 -1.76 4.59 -17.40
CA VAL A 35 -2.55 4.91 -18.61
C VAL A 35 -1.69 4.74 -19.86
N LYS A 36 -0.44 5.19 -19.83
CA LYS A 36 0.47 5.11 -20.98
C LYS A 36 0.92 3.68 -21.30
N SER A 37 1.22 2.89 -20.26
CA SER A 37 1.87 1.58 -20.44
C SER A 37 0.90 0.39 -20.33
N ASN A 38 -0.21 0.55 -19.60
CA ASN A 38 -0.98 -0.57 -19.05
C ASN A 38 -2.47 -0.55 -19.43
N GLY A 39 -2.79 -0.19 -20.68
CA GLY A 39 -4.12 -0.42 -21.27
C GLY A 39 -5.06 0.80 -21.28
N GLY A 40 -4.55 2.00 -21.00
CA GLY A 40 -5.30 3.24 -21.10
C GLY A 40 -6.24 3.52 -19.92
N VAL A 41 -7.03 4.58 -20.06
CA VAL A 41 -7.92 5.10 -19.00
C VAL A 41 -8.98 4.08 -18.56
N ALA A 42 -9.55 3.32 -19.50
CA ALA A 42 -10.56 2.31 -19.18
C ALA A 42 -9.99 1.18 -18.28
N ALA A 43 -8.76 0.72 -18.57
CA ALA A 43 -8.11 -0.29 -17.75
C ALA A 43 -7.77 0.27 -16.36
N LEU A 44 -7.25 1.50 -16.28
CA LEU A 44 -7.01 2.18 -15.00
C LEU A 44 -8.29 2.23 -14.16
N ALA A 45 -9.42 2.65 -14.74
CA ALA A 45 -10.68 2.78 -14.02
C ALA A 45 -11.20 1.45 -13.46
N ILE A 46 -11.25 0.40 -14.30
CA ILE A 46 -11.69 -0.94 -13.89
C ILE A 46 -10.83 -1.47 -12.75
N ARG A 47 -9.51 -1.38 -12.91
CA ARG A 47 -8.57 -1.85 -11.89
C ARG A 47 -8.67 -1.05 -10.61
N SER A 48 -8.88 0.27 -10.71
CA SER A 48 -9.04 1.13 -9.53
C SER A 48 -10.29 0.78 -8.74
N VAL A 49 -11.41 0.46 -9.41
CA VAL A 49 -12.61 -0.03 -8.72
C VAL A 49 -12.31 -1.35 -8.01
N ALA A 50 -11.65 -2.29 -8.69
CA ALA A 50 -11.29 -3.58 -8.10
C ALA A 50 -10.36 -3.42 -6.88
N THR A 51 -9.31 -2.60 -6.99
CA THR A 51 -8.38 -2.35 -5.87
C THR A 51 -9.05 -1.60 -4.73
N THR A 52 -9.95 -0.65 -4.99
CA THR A 52 -10.73 0.01 -3.92
C THR A 52 -11.55 -1.00 -3.13
N VAL A 53 -12.27 -1.91 -3.82
CA VAL A 53 -13.08 -2.94 -3.15
C VAL A 53 -12.20 -3.89 -2.34
N LEU A 54 -11.06 -4.30 -2.89
CA LEU A 54 -10.11 -5.18 -2.20
C LEU A 54 -9.51 -4.51 -0.97
N VAL A 55 -8.99 -3.29 -1.10
CA VAL A 55 -8.42 -2.53 0.03
C VAL A 55 -9.46 -2.33 1.11
N PHE A 56 -10.67 -1.90 0.75
CA PHE A 56 -11.76 -1.74 1.70
C PHE A 56 -12.07 -3.07 2.42
N SER A 57 -12.08 -4.19 1.69
CA SER A 57 -12.25 -5.52 2.30
C SER A 57 -11.09 -5.91 3.21
N PHE A 58 -9.85 -5.56 2.87
CA PHE A 58 -8.68 -5.82 3.71
C PHE A 58 -8.74 -5.03 5.02
N PHE A 59 -9.24 -3.79 4.98
CA PHE A 59 -9.39 -3.00 6.21
C PHE A 59 -10.52 -3.49 7.10
N GLU A 60 -11.67 -3.86 6.53
CA GLU A 60 -12.84 -4.23 7.33
C GLU A 60 -12.92 -5.72 7.72
N ILE A 61 -12.41 -6.61 6.86
CA ILE A 61 -12.61 -8.06 7.02
C ILE A 61 -11.37 -8.76 7.56
N PHE A 62 -10.16 -8.32 7.15
CA PHE A 62 -8.94 -9.00 7.57
C PHE A 62 -8.59 -8.63 9.03
N PRO A 63 -7.88 -9.50 9.76
CA PRO A 63 -7.45 -9.21 11.11
C PRO A 63 -6.62 -7.92 11.18
N HIS A 64 -7.07 -6.98 12.00
CA HIS A 64 -6.36 -5.76 12.34
C HIS A 64 -6.40 -5.54 13.85
N PHE A 65 -5.30 -5.04 14.41
CA PHE A 65 -5.15 -4.89 15.86
C PHE A 65 -4.48 -3.56 16.21
N PRO A 66 -4.99 -2.81 17.22
CA PRO A 66 -4.32 -1.63 17.73
C PRO A 66 -3.06 -2.05 18.50
N VAL A 67 -1.90 -1.49 18.11
CA VAL A 67 -0.62 -1.82 18.72
C VAL A 67 0.28 -0.58 18.80
N GLY A 68 0.54 -0.09 20.00
CA GLY A 68 1.43 1.06 20.20
C GLY A 68 0.79 2.34 19.66
N VAL A 69 1.40 2.97 18.65
CA VAL A 69 0.96 4.25 18.09
C VAL A 69 -0.01 4.14 16.90
N SER A 70 -0.30 2.92 16.43
CA SER A 70 -1.11 2.69 15.24
C SER A 70 -1.60 1.24 15.14
N GLU A 71 -2.46 0.94 14.16
CA GLU A 71 -2.99 -0.40 13.94
C GLU A 71 -2.18 -1.25 12.95
N VAL A 72 -2.02 -2.54 13.22
CA VAL A 72 -1.41 -3.49 12.28
C VAL A 72 -2.48 -4.00 11.33
N HIS A 73 -2.22 -3.95 10.02
CA HIS A 73 -3.13 -4.42 8.98
C HIS A 73 -2.38 -5.28 7.95
N PHE A 74 -3.08 -6.26 7.40
CA PHE A 74 -2.70 -6.93 6.16
C PHE A 74 -3.21 -6.12 4.98
N ILE A 75 -2.35 -5.28 4.40
CA ILE A 75 -2.74 -4.33 3.34
C ILE A 75 -2.47 -4.93 1.95
N LEU A 76 -1.55 -5.89 1.85
CA LEU A 76 -1.20 -6.57 0.59
C LEU A 76 -0.78 -5.57 -0.51
N GLY A 77 -0.13 -4.46 -0.15
CA GLY A 77 0.20 -3.39 -1.09
C GLY A 77 1.15 -3.83 -2.21
N ALA A 78 2.11 -4.71 -1.90
CA ALA A 78 2.98 -5.32 -2.90
C ALA A 78 2.20 -6.21 -3.88
N THR A 79 1.24 -7.00 -3.39
CA THR A 79 0.34 -7.78 -4.24
C THR A 79 -0.55 -6.91 -5.10
N LEU A 80 -1.17 -5.86 -4.55
CA LEU A 80 -1.98 -4.92 -5.34
C LEU A 80 -1.17 -4.31 -6.49
N TYR A 81 0.08 -3.93 -6.21
CA TYR A 81 1.01 -3.45 -7.23
C TYR A 81 1.29 -4.50 -8.32
N LEU A 82 1.64 -5.73 -7.94
CA LEU A 82 1.98 -6.80 -8.89
C LEU A 82 0.76 -7.22 -9.73
N VAL A 83 -0.42 -7.29 -9.13
CA VAL A 83 -1.63 -7.78 -9.81
C VAL A 83 -2.30 -6.70 -10.65
N PHE A 84 -2.41 -5.47 -10.15
CA PHE A 84 -3.21 -4.41 -10.78
C PHE A 84 -2.38 -3.26 -11.37
N GLY A 85 -1.17 -3.03 -10.86
CA GLY A 85 -0.33 -1.90 -11.24
C GLY A 85 -0.30 -0.80 -10.18
N ALA A 86 0.68 0.10 -10.31
CA ALA A 86 0.95 1.13 -9.31
C ALA A 86 -0.16 2.18 -9.21
N GLY A 87 -0.73 2.59 -10.36
CA GLY A 87 -1.78 3.58 -10.43
C GLY A 87 -3.07 3.10 -9.75
N PRO A 88 -3.66 1.98 -10.21
CA PRO A 88 -4.83 1.37 -9.58
C PRO A 88 -4.62 1.06 -8.11
N ALA A 89 -3.46 0.51 -7.72
CA ALA A 89 -3.19 0.22 -6.32
C ALA A 89 -3.20 1.50 -5.47
N ALA A 90 -2.58 2.58 -5.94
CA ALA A 90 -2.56 3.86 -5.21
C ALA A 90 -3.95 4.49 -5.11
N ILE A 91 -4.74 4.47 -6.19
CA ILE A 91 -6.13 4.97 -6.18
C ILE A 91 -6.99 4.11 -5.25
N GLY A 92 -6.85 2.79 -5.31
CA GLY A 92 -7.56 1.85 -4.45
C GLY A 92 -7.25 2.04 -2.97
N LEU A 93 -5.98 2.26 -2.64
CA LEU A 93 -5.54 2.58 -1.28
C LEU A 93 -6.16 3.88 -0.77
N ALA A 94 -6.17 4.92 -1.60
CA ALA A 94 -6.76 6.21 -1.25
C ALA A 94 -8.28 6.10 -1.04
N LEU A 95 -9.00 5.53 -2.02
CA LEU A 95 -10.46 5.44 -1.98
C LEU A 95 -10.97 4.42 -0.97
N GLY A 96 -10.26 3.30 -0.79
CA GLY A 96 -10.59 2.30 0.22
C GLY A 96 -10.45 2.86 1.63
N LEU A 97 -9.35 3.55 1.90
CA LEU A 97 -9.14 4.27 3.16
C LEU A 97 -10.19 5.36 3.39
N LEU A 98 -10.54 6.12 2.34
CA LEU A 98 -11.58 7.15 2.43
C LEU A 98 -12.95 6.54 2.73
N ALA A 99 -13.30 5.43 2.08
CA ALA A 99 -14.57 4.74 2.29
C ALA A 99 -14.67 4.22 3.73
N GLN A 100 -13.62 3.56 4.24
CA GLN A 100 -13.55 3.16 5.65
C GLN A 100 -13.74 4.37 6.58
N GLY A 101 -13.00 5.46 6.34
CA GLY A 101 -13.13 6.68 7.14
C GLY A 101 -14.54 7.27 7.10
N VAL A 102 -15.22 7.28 5.96
CA VAL A 102 -16.57 7.85 5.85
C VAL A 102 -17.63 6.97 6.50
N PHE A 103 -17.54 5.65 6.35
CA PHE A 103 -18.62 4.73 6.72
C PHE A 103 -18.43 4.04 8.08
N PHE A 104 -17.19 3.80 8.52
CA PHE A 104 -16.88 2.99 9.71
C PHE A 104 -16.06 3.75 10.76
N ALA A 105 -15.14 4.62 10.34
CA ALA A 105 -14.29 5.40 11.25
C ALA A 105 -14.26 6.92 10.94
N PRO A 106 -15.39 7.65 11.04
CA PRO A 106 -15.44 9.10 10.75
C PRO A 106 -14.47 9.95 11.57
N PHE A 107 -14.14 9.48 12.78
CA PHE A 107 -13.19 10.14 13.67
C PHE A 107 -11.76 10.17 13.12
N ASP A 108 -11.42 9.30 12.15
CA ASP A 108 -10.10 9.26 11.51
C ASP A 108 -10.00 10.12 10.25
N LEU A 109 -11.10 10.69 9.76
CA LEU A 109 -11.08 11.58 8.59
C LEU A 109 -10.12 12.78 8.73
N PRO A 110 -9.99 13.44 9.90
CA PRO A 110 -8.98 14.49 10.08
C PRO A 110 -7.54 13.99 9.85
N GLN A 111 -7.29 12.70 10.04
CA GLN A 111 -5.99 12.06 9.89
C GLN A 111 -5.78 11.42 8.52
N TYR A 112 -6.79 11.48 7.65
CA TYR A 112 -6.77 10.87 6.33
C TYR A 112 -5.51 11.23 5.53
N GLY A 113 -5.04 12.47 5.59
CA GLY A 113 -3.81 12.89 4.91
C GLY A 113 -2.58 12.09 5.36
N MET A 114 -2.41 11.87 6.66
CA MET A 114 -1.31 11.10 7.23
C MET A 114 -1.40 9.62 6.86
N ASN A 115 -2.60 9.05 6.96
CA ASN A 115 -2.85 7.65 6.63
C ASN A 115 -2.64 7.40 5.12
N LEU A 116 -3.13 8.31 4.26
CA LEU A 116 -2.93 8.25 2.82
C LEU A 116 -1.43 8.25 2.47
N THR A 117 -0.65 9.15 3.07
CA THR A 117 0.79 9.22 2.77
C THR A 117 1.55 8.00 3.29
N THR A 118 1.12 7.42 4.42
CA THR A 118 1.64 6.16 4.96
C THR A 118 1.40 4.97 4.01
N LEU A 119 0.36 5.01 3.19
CA LEU A 119 0.09 3.98 2.17
C LEU A 119 0.80 4.24 0.85
N VAL A 120 0.70 5.46 0.33
CA VAL A 120 1.07 5.78 -1.06
C VAL A 120 2.59 5.92 -1.22
N LEU A 121 3.30 6.48 -0.23
CA LEU A 121 4.76 6.62 -0.33
C LEU A 121 5.50 5.27 -0.34
N PRO A 122 5.18 4.31 0.56
CA PRO A 122 5.77 2.98 0.47
C PRO A 122 5.39 2.26 -0.83
N LEU A 123 4.16 2.41 -1.32
CA LEU A 123 3.75 1.85 -2.61
C LEU A 123 4.60 2.42 -3.77
N PHE A 124 4.86 3.73 -3.73
CA PHE A 124 5.74 4.36 -4.70
C PHE A 124 7.16 3.79 -4.62
N ALA A 125 7.70 3.60 -3.42
CA ALA A 125 9.01 2.97 -3.21
C ALA A 125 9.06 1.53 -3.76
N VAL A 126 8.02 0.73 -3.52
CA VAL A 126 7.84 -0.61 -4.12
C VAL A 126 7.89 -0.51 -5.64
N SER A 127 7.19 0.46 -6.24
CA SER A 127 7.16 0.63 -7.69
C SER A 127 8.54 0.92 -8.30
N LEU A 128 9.40 1.64 -7.57
CA LEU A 128 10.77 1.92 -7.96
C LEU A 128 11.66 0.69 -7.78
N LEU A 129 11.53 0.00 -6.64
CA LEU A 129 12.31 -1.20 -6.36
C LEU A 129 12.00 -2.32 -7.34
N ALA A 130 10.73 -2.57 -7.63
CA ALA A 130 10.28 -3.59 -8.58
C ALA A 130 10.90 -3.39 -9.97
N ARG A 131 11.01 -2.14 -10.45
CA ARG A 131 11.69 -1.82 -11.71
C ARG A 131 13.18 -2.15 -11.68
N LYS A 132 13.81 -2.12 -10.49
CA LYS A 132 15.23 -2.39 -10.30
C LYS A 132 15.53 -3.88 -10.13
N ILE A 133 14.68 -4.63 -9.41
CA ILE A 133 14.97 -6.02 -9.01
C ILE A 133 14.24 -7.09 -9.83
N ILE A 134 13.18 -6.72 -10.56
CA ILE A 134 12.45 -7.65 -11.44
C ILE A 134 12.91 -7.39 -12.88
N PRO A 135 13.60 -8.35 -13.52
CA PRO A 135 14.02 -8.23 -14.92
C PRO A 135 12.84 -7.94 -15.85
N SER A 136 13.07 -7.18 -16.94
CA SER A 136 12.04 -6.86 -17.93
C SER A 136 11.39 -8.11 -18.52
N HIS A 137 12.18 -9.15 -18.74
CA HIS A 137 11.76 -10.44 -19.30
C HIS A 137 11.03 -11.36 -18.29
N THR A 138 10.81 -10.91 -17.04
CA THR A 138 10.10 -11.68 -16.01
C THR A 138 8.68 -11.11 -15.83
N ALA A 139 7.67 -11.96 -16.03
CA ALA A 139 6.29 -11.63 -15.70
C ALA A 139 6.09 -11.63 -14.17
N TYR A 140 5.18 -10.80 -13.65
CA TYR A 140 4.99 -10.69 -12.20
C TYR A 140 4.44 -11.95 -11.55
N LYS A 141 3.72 -12.81 -12.29
CA LYS A 141 3.32 -14.13 -11.79
C LYS A 141 4.49 -15.09 -11.55
N ASP A 142 5.67 -14.78 -12.11
CA ASP A 142 6.88 -15.61 -12.06
C ASP A 142 7.99 -15.00 -11.20
N VAL A 143 7.66 -14.02 -10.34
CA VAL A 143 8.63 -13.48 -9.38
C VAL A 143 9.09 -14.55 -8.39
N SER A 144 10.37 -14.52 -8.06
CA SER A 144 10.94 -15.38 -7.03
C SER A 144 10.49 -14.96 -5.63
N TYR A 145 10.56 -15.88 -4.66
CA TYR A 145 10.32 -15.56 -3.24
C TYR A 145 11.17 -14.40 -2.75
N LYS A 146 12.44 -14.32 -3.16
CA LYS A 146 13.34 -13.22 -2.78
C LYS A 146 12.84 -11.86 -3.28
N GLN A 147 12.30 -11.82 -4.50
CA GLN A 147 11.72 -10.60 -5.06
C GLN A 147 10.42 -10.22 -4.34
N ALA A 148 9.52 -11.18 -4.11
CA ALA A 148 8.29 -10.95 -3.36
C ALA A 148 8.57 -10.44 -1.93
N LEU A 149 9.46 -11.11 -1.20
CA LEU A 149 9.91 -10.71 0.13
C LEU A 149 10.51 -9.31 0.13
N ALA A 150 11.35 -8.96 -0.85
CA ALA A 150 11.93 -7.64 -0.95
C ALA A 150 10.87 -6.54 -1.18
N LEU A 151 9.87 -6.80 -2.04
CA LEU A 151 8.78 -5.84 -2.26
C LEU A 151 7.89 -5.69 -1.04
N SER A 152 7.47 -6.80 -0.42
CA SER A 152 6.66 -6.78 0.80
C SER A 152 7.39 -6.10 1.95
N THR A 153 8.67 -6.42 2.18
CA THR A 153 9.50 -5.75 3.20
C THR A 153 9.64 -4.25 2.92
N THR A 154 9.77 -3.85 1.65
CA THR A 154 9.84 -2.42 1.29
C THR A 154 8.53 -1.69 1.60
N TYR A 155 7.39 -2.33 1.33
CA TYR A 155 6.09 -1.76 1.63
C TYR A 155 5.86 -1.62 3.14
N GLN A 156 6.02 -2.73 3.86
CA GLN A 156 5.75 -2.80 5.30
C GLN A 156 6.77 -2.01 6.11
N GLY A 157 8.05 -2.10 5.76
CA GLY A 157 9.10 -1.28 6.36
C GLY A 157 8.88 0.21 6.09
N GLY A 158 8.40 0.57 4.90
CA GLY A 158 7.98 1.93 4.60
C GLY A 158 6.84 2.42 5.48
N ILE A 159 5.81 1.60 5.71
CA ILE A 159 4.72 1.91 6.65
C ILE A 159 5.27 2.15 8.06
N VAL A 160 6.13 1.25 8.56
CA VAL A 160 6.72 1.38 9.90
C VAL A 160 7.52 2.66 10.05
N VAL A 161 8.37 2.97 9.08
CA VAL A 161 9.17 4.21 9.09
C VAL A 161 8.28 5.45 9.04
N TRP A 162 7.22 5.43 8.23
CA TRP A 162 6.35 6.58 8.08
C TRP A 162 5.45 6.80 9.31
N VAL A 163 4.96 5.73 9.94
CA VAL A 163 4.25 5.78 11.22
C VAL A 163 5.16 6.30 12.33
N ALA A 164 6.40 5.79 12.41
CA ALA A 164 7.39 6.28 13.37
C ALA A 164 7.67 7.77 13.19
N PHE A 165 7.78 8.24 11.95
CA PHE A 165 7.91 9.66 11.64
C PHE A 165 6.76 10.49 12.22
N TRP A 166 5.51 10.08 12.00
CA TRP A 166 4.33 10.79 12.54
C TRP A 166 4.27 10.73 14.05
N ALA A 167 4.59 9.58 14.65
CA ALA A 167 4.65 9.43 16.09
C ALA A 167 5.72 10.34 16.72
N PHE A 168 6.91 10.45 16.13
CA PHE A 168 7.93 11.39 16.59
C PHE A 168 7.53 12.85 16.40
N TYR A 169 6.92 13.18 15.26
CA TYR A 169 6.46 14.54 14.97
C TYR A 169 5.34 14.98 15.92
N GLY A 170 4.42 14.06 16.22
CA GLY A 170 3.31 14.22 17.13
C GLY A 170 3.71 14.28 18.60
N GLY A 171 4.25 13.17 19.10
CA GLY A 171 4.54 12.92 20.52
C GLY A 171 5.98 13.18 20.97
N GLY A 172 6.90 13.54 20.07
CA GLY A 172 8.31 13.81 20.41
C GLY A 172 9.14 12.55 20.71
N PHE A 173 10.31 12.71 21.32
CA PHE A 173 11.28 11.61 21.54
C PHE A 173 11.27 11.06 22.98
N GLY A 174 10.12 11.11 23.66
CA GLY A 174 9.97 10.56 25.01
C GLY A 174 10.12 9.04 25.04
N ALA A 175 10.57 8.49 26.18
CA ALA A 175 10.79 7.05 26.36
C ALA A 175 9.52 6.21 26.12
N GLU A 176 8.36 6.73 26.54
CA GLU A 176 7.07 6.09 26.30
C GLU A 176 6.73 6.00 24.81
N ASN A 177 6.87 7.10 24.07
CA ASN A 177 6.63 7.12 22.62
C ASN A 177 7.60 6.19 21.87
N LEU A 178 8.88 6.17 22.27
CA LEU A 178 9.87 5.23 21.72
C LEU A 178 9.46 3.77 21.96
N ALA A 179 8.92 3.44 23.13
CA ALA A 179 8.43 2.10 23.44
C ALA A 179 7.19 1.74 22.61
N GLN A 180 6.26 2.67 22.39
CA GLN A 180 5.08 2.45 21.56
C GLN A 180 5.45 2.25 20.08
N ILE A 181 6.36 3.07 19.54
CA ILE A 181 6.91 2.90 18.17
C ILE A 181 7.64 1.56 18.04
N GLY A 182 8.46 1.19 19.02
CA GLY A 182 9.15 -0.10 19.03
C GLY A 182 8.19 -1.29 19.04
N THR A 183 7.13 -1.21 19.86
CA THR A 183 6.09 -2.24 19.94
C THR A 183 5.34 -2.39 18.62
N PHE A 184 4.99 -1.27 17.98
CA PHE A 184 4.39 -1.24 16.65
C PHE A 184 5.31 -1.88 15.59
N GLY A 185 6.58 -1.52 15.57
CA GLY A 185 7.57 -2.07 14.65
C GLY A 185 7.74 -3.58 14.80
N ILE A 186 7.80 -4.08 16.05
CA ILE A 186 7.88 -5.52 16.33
C ILE A 186 6.62 -6.24 15.83
N ALA A 187 5.44 -5.67 16.04
CA ALA A 187 4.21 -6.28 15.56
C ALA A 187 4.15 -6.36 14.02
N TYR A 188 4.64 -5.35 13.30
CA TYR A 188 4.74 -5.39 11.83
C TYR A 188 5.72 -6.44 11.28
N MET A 189 6.67 -6.94 12.08
CA MET A 189 7.52 -8.07 11.67
C MET A 189 6.69 -9.33 11.38
N SER A 190 5.56 -9.52 12.06
CA SER A 190 4.65 -10.63 11.76
C SER A 190 4.06 -10.52 10.35
N VAL A 191 3.69 -9.30 9.95
CA VAL A 191 3.16 -9.02 8.60
C VAL A 191 4.24 -9.23 7.55
N ILE A 192 5.47 -8.74 7.79
CA ILE A 192 6.61 -8.94 6.89
C ILE A 192 6.91 -10.42 6.63
N ILE A 193 6.67 -11.30 7.61
CA ILE A 193 6.89 -12.74 7.47
C ILE A 193 5.73 -13.42 6.74
N LEU A 194 4.49 -13.05 7.08
CA LEU A 194 3.28 -13.72 6.59
C LEU A 194 2.85 -13.23 5.20
N GLU A 195 2.93 -11.94 4.94
CA GLU A 195 2.43 -11.32 3.70
C GLU A 195 3.13 -11.85 2.43
N PRO A 196 4.47 -12.04 2.38
CA PRO A 196 5.12 -12.62 1.20
C PRO A 196 4.63 -14.03 0.85
N VAL A 197 4.20 -14.82 1.83
CA VAL A 197 3.65 -16.16 1.61
C VAL A 197 2.27 -16.06 0.95
N LEU A 198 1.45 -15.11 1.42
CA LEU A 198 0.16 -14.81 0.81
C LEU A 198 0.33 -14.26 -0.61
N ASP A 199 1.29 -13.35 -0.82
CA ASP A 199 1.63 -12.78 -2.12
C ASP A 199 1.96 -13.88 -3.13
N LEU A 200 2.85 -14.81 -2.77
CA LEU A 200 3.18 -15.95 -3.63
C LEU A 200 1.98 -16.87 -3.88
N GLY A 201 1.14 -17.10 -2.87
CA GLY A 201 -0.08 -17.90 -3.03
C GLY A 201 -1.03 -17.29 -4.06
N ILE A 202 -1.26 -15.97 -3.99
CA ILE A 202 -2.10 -15.23 -4.93
C ILE A 202 -1.51 -15.27 -6.35
N LEU A 203 -0.19 -15.09 -6.48
CA LEU A 203 0.49 -15.15 -7.77
C LEU A 203 0.49 -16.57 -8.36
N ALA A 204 0.60 -17.60 -7.53
CA ALA A 204 0.49 -19.00 -7.95
C ALA A 204 -0.93 -19.33 -8.46
N ILE A 205 -1.97 -18.78 -7.83
CA ILE A 205 -3.35 -18.89 -8.34
C ILE A 205 -3.46 -18.19 -9.69
N ALA A 206 -2.94 -16.97 -9.82
CA ALA A 206 -2.94 -16.25 -11.09
C ALA A 206 -2.20 -17.02 -12.19
N LYS A 207 -1.11 -17.74 -11.86
CA LYS A 207 -0.36 -18.56 -12.81
C LYS A 207 -1.19 -19.68 -13.45
N ASN A 208 -2.20 -20.19 -12.74
CA ASN A 208 -3.07 -21.26 -13.25
C ASN A 208 -4.18 -20.75 -14.18
N TRP A 209 -4.34 -19.42 -14.33
CA TRP A 209 -5.40 -18.81 -15.15
C TRP A 209 -4.86 -18.06 -16.36
N ASP A 210 -4.21 -18.81 -17.25
CA ASP A 210 -3.62 -18.29 -18.49
C ASP A 210 -4.64 -17.69 -19.47
N ASN A 211 -5.94 -17.95 -19.30
CA ASN A 211 -7.01 -17.34 -20.11
C ASN A 211 -7.23 -15.85 -19.80
N LEU A 212 -6.63 -15.33 -18.72
CA LEU A 212 -6.77 -13.93 -18.29
C LEU A 212 -5.69 -12.99 -18.88
N LYS A 213 -4.81 -13.50 -19.74
CA LYS A 213 -3.70 -12.77 -20.38
C LYS A 213 -4.13 -11.49 -21.09
N ASP A 214 -5.28 -11.52 -21.76
CA ASP A 214 -5.82 -10.38 -22.52
C ASP A 214 -6.80 -9.51 -21.71
N SER A 215 -7.00 -9.83 -20.42
CA SER A 215 -7.94 -9.11 -19.57
C SER A 215 -7.45 -7.70 -19.25
N ARG A 216 -8.38 -6.74 -19.35
CA ARG A 216 -8.14 -5.36 -18.89
C ARG A 216 -8.13 -5.25 -17.35
N LEU A 217 -8.56 -6.30 -16.64
CA LEU A 217 -8.63 -6.34 -15.18
C LEU A 217 -7.25 -6.46 -14.50
N PHE A 218 -6.23 -6.96 -15.20
CA PHE A 218 -4.91 -7.19 -14.58
C PHE A 218 -3.83 -6.37 -15.25
N ASN A 219 -2.77 -6.08 -14.48
CA ASN A 219 -1.56 -5.49 -15.01
C ASN A 219 -1.04 -6.33 -16.18
N ARG A 220 -0.67 -5.70 -17.30
CA ARG A 220 -0.09 -6.42 -18.45
C ARG A 220 1.14 -7.23 -18.02
N ARG A 221 1.99 -6.63 -17.19
CA ARG A 221 3.20 -7.29 -16.69
C ARG A 221 2.92 -8.48 -15.78
N LEU A 222 1.67 -8.66 -15.31
CA LEU A 222 1.27 -9.87 -14.58
C LEU A 222 1.49 -11.13 -15.42
N TYR A 223 1.13 -11.07 -16.71
CA TYR A 223 1.15 -12.22 -17.60
C TYR A 223 2.14 -12.11 -18.76
N SER A 224 2.55 -10.90 -19.15
CA SER A 224 3.53 -10.69 -20.22
C SER A 224 4.79 -10.02 -19.70
N ALA A 225 5.93 -10.67 -19.96
CA ALA A 225 7.22 -10.02 -19.90
C ALA A 225 7.26 -8.82 -20.86
N HIS A 226 7.96 -7.74 -20.51
CA HIS A 226 8.31 -6.73 -21.51
C HIS A 226 9.32 -7.37 -22.47
N ALA A 227 9.02 -7.33 -23.77
CA ALA A 227 9.92 -7.77 -24.83
C ALA A 227 11.20 -6.93 -24.85
#